data_AF-A0A832A6V5-F1
#
_entry.id   AF-A0A832A6V5-F1
#
_cell.length_a   1.000
_cell.length_b   1.000
_cell.length_c   1.000
_cell.angle_alpha   90.00
_cell.angle_beta   90.00
_cell.angle_gamma   90.00
#
_symmetry.space_group_name_H-M   'P 1'
#
loop_
_entity.id
_entity.type
_entity.pdbx_description
1 polymer ?
#
loop_
_entity_poly.entity_id
_entity_poly.type
_entity_poly.pdbx_seq_one_letter_code
_entity_poly.pdbx_strand_id
1 'polypeptide(L)'
;MKLTLTAEQIGFYRENGFVAHREFLSADEVAELKSAVLEAVAQMGRAKVADGGEDQITEGDSYYDRVFTQRLNLWRISPVVKRYMLHPGLGRMLGALTGCPAMRVWHDQALIKEPFGNPTAWHLDNPYWSFYSRDAISIWIALEDATLENGC
;
A
#
# COMPACT_ATOMS: atom_id res chain seq x y z
N MET A 1 -14.09 5.04 -4.68
CA MET A 1 -13.27 3.90 -5.11
C MET A 1 -14.02 3.13 -6.18
N LYS A 2 -13.40 2.86 -7.32
CA LYS A 2 -13.89 1.97 -8.38
C LYS A 2 -13.60 0.52 -7.97
N LEU A 3 -14.64 -0.16 -7.49
CA LEU A 3 -14.51 -1.49 -6.85
C LEU A 3 -14.97 -2.65 -7.75
N THR A 4 -15.23 -2.37 -9.02
CA THR A 4 -15.72 -3.35 -9.99
C THR A 4 -14.59 -3.73 -10.92
N LEU A 5 -14.36 -5.04 -11.05
CA LEU A 5 -13.40 -5.61 -11.99
C LEU A 5 -14.15 -6.28 -13.14
N THR A 6 -13.57 -6.21 -14.33
CA THR A 6 -14.02 -6.99 -15.48
C THR A 6 -13.55 -8.44 -15.37
N ALA A 7 -14.22 -9.36 -16.06
CA ALA A 7 -13.78 -10.75 -16.15
C ALA A 7 -12.37 -10.86 -16.79
N GLU A 8 -12.06 -9.99 -17.74
CA GLU A 8 -10.75 -9.88 -18.37
C GLU A 8 -9.66 -9.49 -17.37
N GLN A 9 -9.90 -8.46 -16.53
CA GLN A 9 -8.95 -8.07 -15.48
C GLN A 9 -8.71 -9.20 -14.47
N ILE A 10 -9.75 -9.93 -14.09
CA ILE A 10 -9.61 -11.09 -13.19
C ILE A 10 -8.80 -12.21 -13.85
N GLY A 11 -9.08 -12.52 -15.12
CA GLY A 11 -8.32 -13.52 -15.88
C GLY A 11 -6.85 -13.13 -16.00
N PHE A 12 -6.58 -11.89 -16.40
CA PHE A 12 -5.22 -11.36 -16.54
C PHE A 12 -4.43 -11.45 -15.23
N TYR A 13 -5.03 -11.06 -14.10
CA TYR A 13 -4.39 -11.18 -12.79
C TYR A 13 -4.01 -12.62 -12.45
N ARG A 14 -4.91 -13.57 -12.70
CA ARG A 14 -4.67 -15.00 -12.36
C ARG A 14 -3.60 -15.63 -13.24
N GLU A 15 -3.45 -15.16 -14.47
CA GLU A 15 -2.41 -15.63 -15.39
C GLU A 15 -1.06 -14.96 -15.12
N ASN A 16 -1.04 -13.65 -14.85
CA ASN A 16 0.19 -12.85 -14.84
C ASN A 16 0.67 -12.46 -13.44
N GLY A 17 -0.15 -12.64 -12.40
CA GLY A 17 0.18 -12.28 -11.01
C GLY A 17 0.02 -10.79 -10.67
N PHE A 18 -0.42 -9.96 -11.62
CA PHE A 18 -0.70 -8.53 -11.40
C PHE A 18 -1.81 -8.03 -12.32
N VAL A 19 -2.42 -6.89 -11.99
CA VAL A 19 -3.33 -6.18 -12.90
C VAL A 19 -3.34 -4.69 -12.58
N ALA A 20 -3.29 -3.84 -13.62
CA ALA A 20 -3.47 -2.40 -13.46
C ALA A 20 -4.96 -2.04 -13.47
N HIS A 21 -5.42 -1.41 -12.38
CA HIS A 21 -6.80 -0.92 -12.28
C HIS A 21 -6.81 0.61 -12.27
N ARG A 22 -6.99 1.20 -13.46
CA ARG A 22 -6.97 2.66 -13.66
C ARG A 22 -8.21 3.31 -13.07
N GLU A 23 -8.02 4.55 -12.61
CA GLU A 23 -9.08 5.38 -12.01
C GLU A 23 -9.72 4.68 -10.80
N PHE A 24 -8.88 4.01 -9.99
CA PHE A 24 -9.33 3.34 -8.77
C PHE A 24 -9.91 4.33 -7.75
N LEU A 25 -9.30 5.51 -7.64
CA LEU A 25 -9.78 6.63 -6.82
C LEU A 25 -10.18 7.79 -7.74
N SER A 26 -11.21 8.55 -7.36
CA SER A 26 -11.47 9.86 -7.98
C SER A 26 -10.41 10.88 -7.55
N ALA A 27 -10.33 12.03 -8.23
CA ALA A 27 -9.40 13.10 -7.85
C ALA A 27 -9.60 13.57 -6.41
N ASP A 28 -10.86 13.69 -5.96
CA ASP A 28 -11.18 14.08 -4.58
C ASP A 28 -10.75 13.01 -3.57
N GLU A 29 -10.93 11.73 -3.91
CA GLU A 29 -10.50 10.61 -3.07
C GLU A 29 -8.97 10.52 -2.99
N VAL A 30 -8.26 10.80 -4.10
CA VAL A 30 -6.80 10.90 -4.11
C VAL A 30 -6.35 12.05 -3.19
N ALA A 31 -6.94 13.23 -3.32
CA ALA A 31 -6.60 14.39 -2.50
C ALA A 31 -6.84 14.13 -1.01
N GLU A 32 -8.00 13.56 -0.67
CA GLU A 32 -8.36 13.23 0.71
C GLU A 32 -7.40 12.18 1.31
N LEU A 33 -7.17 11.07 0.60
CA LEU A 33 -6.30 10.01 1.08
C LEU A 33 -4.84 10.48 1.16
N LYS A 34 -4.36 11.27 0.20
CA LYS A 34 -3.02 11.87 0.24
C LYS A 34 -2.85 12.77 1.46
N SER A 35 -3.79 13.67 1.74
CA SER A 35 -3.72 14.54 2.93
C SER A 35 -3.64 13.71 4.21
N ALA A 36 -4.53 12.72 4.35
CA ALA A 36 -4.56 11.86 5.53
C ALA A 36 -3.30 11.01 5.72
N VAL A 37 -2.69 10.55 4.62
CA VAL A 37 -1.41 9.83 4.66
C VAL A 37 -0.29 10.77 5.10
N LEU A 38 -0.18 11.96 4.51
CA LEU A 38 0.87 12.93 4.86
C LEU A 38 0.75 13.42 6.31
N GLU A 39 -0.47 13.66 6.80
CA GLU A 39 -0.74 14.00 8.19
C GLU A 39 -0.31 12.88 9.15
N ALA A 40 -0.64 11.63 8.83
CA ALA A 40 -0.24 10.47 9.63
C ALA A 40 1.29 10.27 9.62
N VAL A 41 1.94 10.41 8.46
CA VAL A 41 3.41 10.35 8.35
C VAL A 41 4.05 11.44 9.22
N ALA A 42 3.55 12.68 9.15
CA ALA A 42 4.03 13.78 9.96
C ALA A 42 3.85 13.54 11.46
N GLN A 43 2.68 13.02 11.87
CA GLN A 43 2.40 12.64 13.27
C GLN A 43 3.36 11.58 13.79
N MET A 44 3.75 10.61 12.95
CA MET A 44 4.67 9.53 13.33
C MET A 44 6.13 10.01 13.47
N GLY A 45 6.50 11.15 12.88
CA GLY A 45 7.89 11.61 12.86
C GLY A 45 8.81 10.55 12.26
N ARG A 46 9.83 10.12 13.01
CA ARG A 46 10.79 9.07 12.59
C ARG A 46 10.35 7.64 12.90
N ALA A 47 9.22 7.44 13.59
CA ALA A 47 8.73 6.09 13.89
C ALA A 47 8.30 5.38 12.61
N LYS A 48 8.74 4.14 12.40
CA LYS A 48 8.36 3.36 11.21
C LYS A 48 7.00 2.67 11.33
N VAL A 49 6.60 2.28 12.54
CA VAL A 49 5.35 1.53 12.77
C VAL A 49 4.42 2.34 13.67
N ALA A 50 3.20 2.57 13.20
CA ALA A 50 2.17 3.23 13.99
C ALA A 50 1.76 2.32 15.15
N ASP A 51 1.69 2.90 16.35
CA ASP A 51 1.34 2.19 17.59
C ASP A 51 2.27 0.96 17.83
N GLY A 52 3.57 1.19 17.64
CA GLY A 52 4.64 0.19 17.78
C GLY A 52 5.15 -0.05 19.21
N GLY A 53 4.59 0.63 20.21
CA GLY A 53 5.00 0.47 21.62
C GLY A 53 6.41 0.98 21.93
N GLU A 54 7.01 0.47 23.02
CA GLU A 54 8.32 0.88 23.55
C GLU A 54 9.49 0.47 22.65
N ASP A 55 9.36 -0.59 21.86
CA ASP A 55 10.37 -1.08 20.89
C ASP A 55 10.20 -0.45 19.50
N GLN A 56 10.07 0.88 19.46
CA GLN A 56 9.75 1.60 18.23
C GLN A 56 10.94 1.58 17.26
N ILE A 57 10.77 0.90 16.12
CA ILE A 57 11.74 0.96 15.02
C ILE A 57 11.71 2.38 14.45
N THR A 58 12.85 3.07 14.48
CA THR A 58 13.00 4.41 13.92
C THR A 58 13.76 4.38 12.61
N GLU A 59 13.48 5.34 11.74
CA GLU A 59 14.23 5.58 10.51
C GLU A 59 15.67 5.96 10.86
N GLY A 60 16.64 5.30 10.21
CA GLY A 60 18.06 5.58 10.31
C GLY A 60 18.60 6.25 9.04
N ASP A 61 19.90 6.12 8.80
CA ASP A 61 20.57 6.63 7.59
C ASP A 61 21.08 5.49 6.68
N SER A 62 20.50 4.29 6.80
CA SER A 62 20.95 3.13 6.02
C SER A 62 20.58 3.28 4.53
N TYR A 63 21.20 2.47 3.67
CA TYR A 63 20.85 2.41 2.25
C TYR A 63 19.34 2.21 2.03
N TYR A 64 18.70 1.37 2.85
CA TYR A 64 17.28 1.07 2.79
C TYR A 64 16.41 2.27 3.20
N ASP A 65 16.86 3.08 4.17
CA ASP A 65 16.16 4.31 4.57
C ASP A 65 16.19 5.40 3.49
N ARG A 66 17.08 5.25 2.49
CA ARG A 66 17.17 6.15 1.33
C ARG A 66 16.40 5.65 0.10
N VAL A 67 15.69 4.52 0.19
CA VAL A 67 14.79 4.06 -0.88
C VAL A 67 13.44 4.75 -0.74
N PHE A 68 12.87 4.74 0.46
CA PHE A 68 11.60 5.40 0.79
C PHE A 68 11.61 5.96 2.21
N THR A 69 10.91 7.07 2.42
CA THR A 69 10.30 7.33 3.72
C THR A 69 9.12 6.37 3.87
N GLN A 70 9.29 5.36 4.74
CA GLN A 70 8.32 4.27 4.92
C GLN A 70 7.63 4.38 6.28
N ARG A 71 6.29 4.31 6.29
CA ARG A 71 5.49 4.25 7.52
C ARG A 71 4.47 3.12 7.40
N LEU A 72 4.31 2.32 8.44
CA LEU A 72 3.47 1.13 8.48
C LEU A 72 2.27 1.33 9.41
N ASN A 73 1.14 0.69 9.07
CA ASN A 73 -0.09 0.64 9.85
C ASN A 73 -0.75 2.00 10.12
N LEU A 74 -0.71 2.93 9.16
CA LEU A 74 -1.34 4.25 9.29
C LEU A 74 -2.86 4.12 9.54
N TRP A 75 -3.49 3.04 9.08
CA TRP A 75 -4.90 2.74 9.36
C TRP A 75 -5.23 2.69 10.86
N ARG A 76 -4.24 2.43 11.73
CA ARG A 76 -4.44 2.38 13.19
C ARG A 76 -4.60 3.77 13.81
N ILE A 77 -4.03 4.80 13.18
CA ILE A 77 -3.95 6.15 13.73
C ILE A 77 -4.73 7.19 12.90
N SER A 78 -5.06 6.88 11.65
CA SER A 78 -5.85 7.76 10.77
C SER A 78 -7.21 7.14 10.44
N PRO A 79 -8.33 7.73 10.92
CA PRO A 79 -9.68 7.27 10.58
C PRO A 79 -9.96 7.30 9.08
N VAL A 80 -9.37 8.26 8.35
CA VAL A 80 -9.52 8.38 6.90
C VAL A 80 -8.81 7.23 6.21
N VAL A 81 -7.52 6.98 6.52
CA VAL A 81 -6.78 5.83 5.94
C VAL A 81 -7.51 4.52 6.27
N LYS A 82 -7.98 4.36 7.52
CA LYS A 82 -8.75 3.19 7.95
C LYS A 82 -10.00 2.97 7.10
N ARG A 83 -10.75 4.03 6.78
CA ARG A 83 -11.96 3.94 5.96
C ARG A 83 -11.68 3.39 4.57
N TYR A 84 -10.56 3.78 3.95
CA TYR A 84 -10.15 3.25 2.65
C TYR A 84 -9.64 1.80 2.76
N MET A 85 -8.68 1.54 3.65
CA MET A 85 -8.01 0.23 3.75
C MET A 85 -8.92 -0.89 4.25
N LEU A 86 -9.88 -0.58 5.14
CA LEU A 86 -10.82 -1.56 5.69
C LEU A 86 -12.19 -1.53 5.00
N HIS A 87 -12.32 -0.87 3.84
CA HIS A 87 -13.58 -0.80 3.13
C HIS A 87 -14.04 -2.22 2.72
N PRO A 88 -15.24 -2.68 3.09
CA PRO A 88 -15.70 -4.04 2.78
C PRO A 88 -15.72 -4.36 1.27
N GLY A 89 -15.96 -3.35 0.44
CA GLY A 89 -15.92 -3.50 -1.00
C GLY A 89 -14.52 -3.73 -1.57
N LEU A 90 -13.46 -3.22 -0.90
CA LEU A 90 -12.07 -3.53 -1.28
C LEU A 90 -11.79 -5.01 -1.03
N GLY A 91 -12.16 -5.52 0.14
CA GLY A 91 -12.03 -6.95 0.47
C GLY A 91 -12.75 -7.87 -0.53
N ARG A 92 -13.98 -7.51 -0.96
CA ARG A 92 -14.71 -8.25 -1.99
C ARG A 92 -14.01 -8.22 -3.36
N MET A 93 -13.52 -7.05 -3.76
CA MET A 93 -12.78 -6.90 -5.03
C MET A 93 -11.52 -7.76 -5.05
N LEU A 94 -10.73 -7.73 -3.98
CA LEU A 94 -9.51 -8.55 -3.84
C LEU A 94 -9.85 -10.05 -3.77
N GLY A 95 -10.92 -10.43 -3.07
CA GLY A 95 -11.43 -11.81 -3.06
C GLY A 95 -11.82 -12.31 -4.46
N ALA A 96 -12.37 -11.44 -5.32
CA ALA A 96 -12.67 -11.81 -6.71
C ALA A 96 -11.40 -12.09 -7.53
N LEU A 97 -10.33 -11.33 -7.32
CA LEU A 97 -9.03 -11.55 -7.98
C LEU A 97 -8.44 -12.90 -7.59
N THR A 98 -8.31 -13.16 -6.29
CA THR A 98 -7.61 -14.35 -5.78
C THR A 98 -8.50 -15.59 -5.72
N GLY A 99 -9.82 -15.44 -5.74
CA GLY A 99 -10.76 -16.53 -5.48
C GLY A 99 -10.98 -16.83 -3.98
N CYS A 100 -10.43 -16.01 -3.08
CA CYS A 100 -10.64 -16.18 -1.64
C CYS A 100 -12.02 -15.66 -1.22
N PRO A 101 -12.69 -16.34 -0.26
CA PRO A 101 -14.00 -15.90 0.24
C PRO A 101 -13.91 -14.63 1.10
N ALA A 102 -12.75 -14.33 1.68
CA ALA A 102 -12.52 -13.17 2.52
C ALA A 102 -11.05 -12.77 2.54
N MET A 103 -10.80 -11.49 2.82
CA MET A 103 -9.46 -10.92 3.00
C MET A 103 -9.31 -10.31 4.38
N ARG A 104 -8.09 -10.36 4.93
CA ARG A 104 -7.70 -9.63 6.13
C ARG A 104 -6.55 -8.70 5.77
N VAL A 105 -6.63 -7.45 6.22
CA VAL A 105 -5.51 -6.52 6.09
C VAL A 105 -4.44 -6.93 7.11
N TRP A 106 -3.23 -7.19 6.62
CA TRP A 106 -2.07 -7.42 7.47
C TRP A 106 -1.43 -6.10 7.91
N HIS A 107 -1.07 -5.27 6.93
CA HIS A 107 -0.69 -3.88 7.15
C HIS A 107 -1.11 -3.00 5.97
N ASP A 108 -1.11 -1.69 6.18
CA ASP A 108 -0.92 -0.70 5.11
C ASP A 108 0.47 -0.07 5.27
N GLN A 109 0.98 0.52 4.19
CA GLN A 109 2.22 1.28 4.25
C GLN A 109 2.20 2.49 3.33
N ALA A 110 2.67 3.62 3.85
CA ALA A 110 3.08 4.75 3.03
C ALA A 110 4.50 4.53 2.54
N LEU A 111 4.71 4.74 1.24
CA LEU A 111 6.02 4.67 0.58
C LEU A 111 6.21 5.99 -0.17
N ILE A 112 7.00 6.90 0.40
CA ILE A 112 7.30 8.19 -0.20
C ILE A 112 8.71 8.12 -0.79
N LYS A 113 8.82 8.33 -2.09
CA LYS A 113 10.10 8.32 -2.79
C LYS A 113 10.59 9.75 -2.96
N GLU A 114 11.61 10.11 -2.19
CA GLU A 114 12.24 11.41 -2.29
C GLU A 114 13.03 11.55 -3.61
N PRO A 115 13.20 12.77 -4.14
CA PRO A 115 14.08 13.02 -5.28
C PRO A 115 15.47 12.44 -5.04
N PHE A 116 16.04 11.80 -6.07
CA PHE A 116 17.34 11.13 -6.01
C PHE A 116 17.42 9.95 -5.01
N GLY A 117 16.26 9.43 -4.56
CA GLY A 117 16.19 8.22 -3.76
C GLY A 117 16.72 6.98 -4.50
N ASN A 118 17.16 5.99 -3.72
CA ASN A 118 17.68 4.73 -4.26
C ASN A 118 16.58 3.94 -4.99
N PRO A 119 16.92 3.13 -6.00
CA PRO A 119 15.94 2.25 -6.65
C PRO A 119 15.51 1.12 -5.70
N THR A 120 14.27 0.65 -5.88
CA THR A 120 13.78 -0.57 -5.24
C THR A 120 14.32 -1.76 -6.02
N ALA A 121 15.08 -2.64 -5.37
CA ALA A 121 15.60 -3.84 -6.02
C ALA A 121 14.47 -4.83 -6.32
N TRP A 122 14.67 -5.70 -7.33
CA TRP A 122 13.76 -6.80 -7.62
C TRP A 122 13.64 -7.74 -6.43
N HIS A 123 12.41 -8.03 -6.02
CA HIS A 123 12.12 -8.92 -4.90
C HIS A 123 10.71 -9.51 -4.98
N LEU A 124 10.43 -10.46 -4.09
CA LEU A 124 9.08 -10.92 -3.77
C LEU A 124 8.74 -10.43 -2.36
N ASP A 125 7.49 -10.07 -2.12
CA ASP A 125 7.04 -9.58 -0.82
C ASP A 125 6.98 -10.70 0.24
N ASN A 126 6.32 -11.82 -0.09
CA ASN A 126 6.05 -12.94 0.83
C ASN A 126 7.26 -13.40 1.68
N PRO A 127 8.49 -13.53 1.15
CA PRO A 127 9.66 -13.90 1.94
C PRO A 127 9.98 -12.97 3.12
N TYR A 128 9.53 -11.71 3.08
CA TYR A 128 9.75 -10.73 4.15
C TYR A 128 8.60 -10.65 5.15
N TRP A 129 7.51 -11.39 4.93
CA TRP A 129 6.31 -11.31 5.76
C TRP A 129 6.34 -12.34 6.88
N SER A 130 5.72 -12.00 8.02
CA SER A 130 5.63 -12.89 9.19
C SER A 130 4.54 -13.96 9.06
N PHE A 131 4.01 -14.16 7.85
CA PHE A 131 2.99 -15.15 7.53
C PHE A 131 3.19 -15.63 6.09
N TYR A 132 2.59 -16.78 5.76
CA TYR A 132 2.62 -17.34 4.43
C TYR A 132 1.20 -17.64 3.94
N SER A 133 0.86 -17.11 2.77
CA SER A 133 -0.31 -17.53 1.99
C SER A 133 0.00 -17.39 0.51
N ARG A 134 -0.40 -18.39 -0.29
CA ARG A 134 -0.31 -18.33 -1.75
C ARG A 134 -1.22 -17.26 -2.36
N ASP A 135 -2.27 -16.92 -1.64
CA ASP A 135 -3.28 -15.95 -2.07
C ASP A 135 -3.08 -14.57 -1.42
N ALA A 136 -1.95 -14.36 -0.74
CA ALA A 136 -1.60 -13.05 -0.21
C ALA A 136 -1.35 -12.08 -1.37
N ILE A 137 -1.90 -10.88 -1.28
CA ILE A 137 -1.91 -9.90 -2.36
C ILE A 137 -1.61 -8.50 -1.81
N SER A 138 -0.78 -7.76 -2.55
CA SER A 138 -0.51 -6.34 -2.33
C SER A 138 -1.39 -5.51 -3.27
N ILE A 139 -1.97 -4.42 -2.77
CA ILE A 139 -2.57 -3.36 -3.60
C ILE A 139 -1.69 -2.12 -3.51
N TRP A 140 -1.16 -1.67 -4.65
CA TRP A 140 -0.39 -0.44 -4.73
C TRP A 140 -1.26 0.67 -5.32
N ILE A 141 -1.44 1.75 -4.57
CA ILE A 141 -2.30 2.88 -4.93
C ILE A 141 -1.43 4.12 -5.09
N ALA A 142 -1.37 4.64 -6.31
CA ALA A 142 -0.70 5.91 -6.59
C ALA A 142 -1.50 7.07 -5.97
N LEU A 143 -0.89 7.84 -5.09
CA LEU A 143 -1.45 9.10 -4.55
C LEU A 143 -0.87 10.34 -5.24
N GLU A 144 0.03 10.12 -6.19
CA GLU A 144 0.67 11.10 -7.06
C GLU A 144 0.94 10.41 -8.40
N ASP A 145 1.19 11.19 -9.46
CA ASP A 145 1.53 10.63 -10.76
C ASP A 145 2.78 9.75 -10.66
N ALA A 146 2.67 8.50 -11.13
CA ALA A 146 3.77 7.54 -11.17
C ALA A 146 4.30 7.45 -12.60
N THR A 147 5.54 7.91 -12.79
CA THR A 147 6.22 8.03 -14.08
C THR A 147 7.55 7.28 -14.04
N LEU A 148 8.09 6.98 -15.23
CA LEU A 148 9.41 6.35 -15.34
C LEU A 148 10.52 7.20 -14.69
N GLU A 149 10.33 8.52 -14.65
CA GLU A 149 11.32 9.47 -14.12
C GLU A 149 11.27 9.59 -12.59
N ASN A 150 10.14 9.29 -11.96
CA ASN A 150 9.99 9.31 -10.49
C ASN A 150 9.91 7.92 -9.85
N GLY A 151 10.22 6.87 -10.63
CA GLY A 151 10.45 5.53 -10.13
C GLY A 151 9.19 4.69 -9.94
N CYS A 152 8.29 4.73 -10.94
CA CYS A 152 7.22 3.74 -11.10
C CYS A 152 7.75 2.32 -11.35
#